data_AF-A0AAV8UGL1-F1
#
_entry.id   AF-A0AAV8UGL1-F1
#
_cell.length_a   1.000
_cell.length_b   1.000
_cell.length_c   1.000
_cell.angle_alpha   90.00
_cell.angle_beta   90.00
_cell.angle_gamma   90.00
#
_symmetry.space_group_name_H-M   'P 1'
#
loop_
_entity.id
_entity.type
_entity.pdbx_description
1 polymer ?
#
loop_
_entity_poly.entity_id
_entity_poly.type
_entity_poly.pdbx_seq_one_letter_code
_entity_poly.pdbx_strand_id
1 'polypeptide(L)'
;MMVEGGARIKLKRWQQAAVAIGSAMGALLDPRRADLIAALGETTGKPAFERVLQRMKKSSEGREVLLERPRVISAQVAHAWDLPTNTFGAAYARFMGSRNFSPDDRPPVRFMETDELAYVAMRAREVHDFWHTLFDLPTNLIGESALKVIEFEQMYLPMCLMSVVGGSARFSDKQRRLFFQHYFPWAMRAGVQCTDLMCLYYEKHFHEDLEELRRKWGIIPAPLPTP
;
A
#
# COMPACT_ATOMS: atom_id res chain seq x y z
N MET A 1 -13.54 12.74 -17.14
CA MET A 1 -12.76 13.89 -16.64
C MET A 1 -11.39 13.38 -16.25
N MET A 2 -10.36 13.69 -17.04
CA MET A 2 -9.00 13.22 -16.76
C MET A 2 -8.50 13.93 -15.51
N VAL A 3 -8.22 13.18 -14.44
CA VAL A 3 -7.49 13.72 -13.30
C VAL A 3 -6.09 14.04 -13.82
N GLU A 4 -5.77 15.34 -13.92
CA GLU A 4 -4.43 15.82 -14.25
C GLU A 4 -3.44 15.24 -13.24
N GLY A 5 -2.76 14.16 -13.64
CA GLY A 5 -1.58 13.69 -12.94
C GLY A 5 -0.55 14.80 -12.98
N GLY A 6 -0.07 15.24 -11.81
CA GLY A 6 0.96 16.27 -11.70
C GLY A 6 2.12 16.01 -12.68
N ALA A 7 2.72 17.09 -13.19
CA ALA A 7 3.73 17.01 -14.24
C ALA A 7 4.82 15.98 -13.91
N ARG A 8 4.97 14.97 -14.78
CA ARG A 8 6.02 13.95 -14.65
C ARG A 8 7.39 14.57 -14.93
N ILE A 9 8.36 14.22 -14.11
CA ILE A 9 9.71 14.74 -14.15
C ILE A 9 10.65 13.60 -14.58
N LYS A 10 11.27 13.76 -15.75
CA LYS A 10 12.31 12.84 -16.22
C LYS A 10 13.64 13.19 -15.54
N LEU A 11 14.17 12.27 -14.74
CA LEU A 11 15.44 12.43 -14.03
C LEU A 11 16.58 11.70 -14.75
N LYS A 12 17.78 12.28 -14.73
CA LYS A 12 19.04 11.55 -15.01
C LYS A 12 19.35 10.61 -13.85
N ARG A 13 20.11 9.53 -14.09
CA ARG A 13 20.44 8.52 -13.06
C ARG A 13 21.04 9.09 -11.78
N TRP A 14 21.90 10.10 -11.88
CA TRP A 14 22.48 10.76 -10.70
C TRP A 14 21.46 11.63 -9.95
N GLN A 15 20.53 12.29 -10.66
CA GLN A 15 19.45 13.07 -10.04
C GLN A 15 18.49 12.13 -9.32
N GLN A 16 18.17 11.00 -9.93
CA GLN A 16 17.37 9.94 -9.31
C GLN A 16 18.04 9.41 -8.04
N ALA A 17 19.36 9.15 -8.07
CA ALA A 17 20.11 8.74 -6.89
C ALA A 17 20.11 9.82 -5.79
N ALA A 18 20.30 11.09 -6.15
CA ALA A 18 20.26 12.21 -5.21
C ALA A 18 18.87 12.36 -4.56
N VAL A 19 17.79 12.27 -5.34
CA VAL A 19 16.41 12.30 -4.83
C VAL A 19 16.15 11.10 -3.92
N ALA A 20 16.60 9.90 -4.28
CA ALA A 20 16.46 8.71 -3.45
C ALA A 20 17.16 8.89 -2.09
N ILE A 21 18.43 9.29 -2.10
CA ILE A 21 19.21 9.51 -0.87
C ILE A 21 18.57 10.60 0.01
N GLY A 22 18.25 11.75 -0.58
CA GLY A 22 17.63 12.85 0.16
C GLY A 22 16.27 12.48 0.73
N SER A 23 15.45 11.73 -0.02
CA SER A 23 14.14 11.27 0.43
C SER A 23 14.24 10.21 1.52
N ALA A 24 15.21 9.30 1.44
CA ALA A 24 15.47 8.33 2.50
C ALA A 24 15.90 9.01 3.80
N MET A 25 16.85 9.96 3.73
CA MET A 25 17.27 10.72 4.91
C MET A 25 16.11 11.52 5.50
N GLY A 26 15.33 12.21 4.67
CA GLY A 26 14.22 13.02 5.14
C GLY A 26 13.06 12.18 5.72
N ALA A 27 12.73 11.02 5.14
CA ALA A 27 11.74 10.10 5.70
C ALA A 27 12.21 9.44 7.01
N LEU A 28 13.52 9.26 7.19
CA LEU A 28 14.11 8.84 8.46
C LEU A 28 14.11 9.96 9.51
N LEU A 29 14.10 11.23 9.13
CA LEU A 29 13.98 12.35 10.08
C LEU A 29 12.52 12.65 10.43
N ASP A 30 11.63 12.64 9.43
CA ASP A 30 10.19 12.86 9.60
C ASP A 30 9.36 11.84 8.79
N PRO A 31 8.96 10.72 9.41
CA PRO A 31 8.13 9.70 8.77
C PRO A 31 6.76 10.18 8.29
N ARG A 32 6.29 11.35 8.76
CA ARG A 32 5.01 11.94 8.34
C ARG A 32 5.06 12.54 6.93
N ARG A 33 6.26 12.69 6.36
CA ARG A 33 6.48 13.18 5.00
C ARG A 33 6.20 12.10 3.96
N ALA A 34 4.92 11.84 3.72
CA ALA A 34 4.44 10.88 2.73
C ALA A 34 4.97 11.18 1.31
N ASP A 35 5.23 12.44 0.99
CA ASP A 35 5.85 12.88 -0.26
C ASP A 35 7.28 12.37 -0.43
N LEU A 36 8.07 12.30 0.64
CA LEU A 36 9.43 11.76 0.61
C LEU A 36 9.41 10.23 0.48
N ILE A 37 8.51 9.56 1.18
CA ILE A 37 8.33 8.10 1.03
C ILE A 37 7.91 7.76 -0.42
N ALA A 38 7.00 8.56 -0.98
CA ALA A 38 6.57 8.46 -2.37
C ALA A 38 7.73 8.66 -3.36
N ALA A 39 8.52 9.73 -3.18
CA ALA A 39 9.67 10.02 -4.02
C ALA A 39 10.76 8.93 -3.94
N LEU A 40 11.08 8.48 -2.72
CA LEU A 40 11.98 7.34 -2.50
C LEU A 40 11.46 6.09 -3.21
N GLY A 41 10.15 5.88 -3.14
CA GLY A 41 9.53 4.74 -3.72
C GLY A 41 9.61 4.70 -5.24
N GLU A 42 9.33 5.83 -5.88
CA GLU A 42 9.43 5.94 -7.34
C GLU A 42 10.87 5.86 -7.84
N THR A 43 11.81 6.49 -7.14
CA THR A 43 13.21 6.56 -7.57
C THR A 43 13.97 5.25 -7.33
N THR A 44 13.49 4.36 -6.47
CA THR A 44 14.12 3.04 -6.21
C THR A 44 13.31 1.86 -6.75
N GLY A 45 12.02 2.06 -7.05
CA GLY A 45 11.06 0.98 -7.30
C GLY A 45 10.80 0.62 -8.76
N LYS A 46 11.39 1.31 -9.75
CA LYS A 46 11.06 1.06 -11.17
C LYS A 46 11.09 -0.43 -11.59
N PRO A 47 12.16 -1.21 -11.33
CA PRO A 47 12.19 -2.62 -11.72
C PRO A 47 11.13 -3.47 -11.01
N ALA A 48 10.74 -3.09 -9.79
CA ALA A 48 9.69 -3.75 -9.03
C ALA A 48 8.30 -3.42 -9.60
N PHE A 49 8.03 -2.15 -9.93
CA PHE A 49 6.79 -1.77 -10.61
C PHE A 49 6.64 -2.39 -12.00
N GLU A 50 7.73 -2.54 -12.76
CA GLU A 50 7.73 -3.27 -14.03
C GLU A 50 7.32 -4.73 -13.83
N ARG A 51 7.84 -5.40 -12.78
CA ARG A 51 7.44 -6.78 -12.44
C ARG A 51 5.96 -6.86 -12.06
N VAL A 52 5.47 -5.95 -11.22
CA VAL A 52 4.04 -5.88 -10.85
C VAL A 52 3.17 -5.68 -12.09
N LEU A 53 3.54 -4.74 -12.98
CA LEU A 53 2.83 -4.51 -14.23
C LEU A 53 2.76 -5.78 -15.10
N GLN A 54 3.85 -6.53 -15.21
CA GLN A 54 3.85 -7.79 -15.96
C GLN A 54 2.95 -8.86 -15.32
N ARG A 55 2.89 -8.94 -13.98
CA ARG A 55 1.95 -9.86 -13.31
C ARG A 55 0.50 -9.45 -13.56
N MET A 56 0.18 -8.16 -13.44
CA MET A 56 -1.16 -7.64 -13.72
C MET A 56 -1.58 -7.93 -15.17
N LYS A 57 -0.69 -7.78 -16.15
CA LYS A 57 -0.97 -8.12 -17.57
C LYS A 57 -1.25 -9.61 -17.81
N LYS A 58 -0.77 -10.50 -16.93
CA LYS A 58 -1.00 -11.96 -17.02
C LYS A 58 -2.30 -12.39 -16.33
N SER A 59 -2.81 -11.61 -15.39
CA SER A 59 -4.09 -11.85 -14.72
C SER A 59 -5.27 -11.33 -15.56
N SER A 60 -6.38 -12.07 -15.62
CA SER A 60 -7.61 -11.55 -16.25
C SER A 60 -8.11 -10.30 -15.54
N GLU A 61 -8.25 -10.36 -14.22
CA GLU A 61 -8.69 -9.25 -13.38
C GLU A 61 -7.66 -8.11 -13.38
N GLY A 62 -6.37 -8.43 -13.32
CA GLY A 62 -5.31 -7.43 -13.40
C GLY A 62 -5.33 -6.63 -14.71
N ARG A 63 -5.69 -7.26 -15.84
CA ARG A 63 -5.88 -6.56 -17.12
C ARG A 63 -7.08 -5.61 -17.10
N GLU A 64 -8.19 -5.99 -16.46
CA GLU A 64 -9.33 -5.09 -16.27
C GLU A 64 -8.93 -3.87 -15.45
N VAL A 65 -8.19 -4.06 -14.36
CA VAL A 65 -7.67 -2.98 -13.52
C VAL A 65 -6.73 -2.04 -14.30
N LEU A 66 -5.86 -2.58 -15.17
CA LEU A 66 -4.97 -1.76 -16.00
C LEU A 66 -5.72 -0.99 -17.09
N LEU A 67 -6.83 -1.54 -17.59
CA LEU A 67 -7.66 -0.94 -18.63
C LEU A 67 -8.53 0.18 -18.06
N GLU A 68 -9.31 -0.13 -17.02
CA GLU A 68 -10.31 0.77 -16.44
C GLU A 68 -9.68 1.82 -15.51
N ARG A 69 -8.51 1.51 -14.94
CA ARG A 69 -7.74 2.37 -14.04
C ARG A 69 -8.56 2.96 -12.89
N PRO A 70 -9.29 2.14 -12.11
CA PRO A 70 -10.06 2.62 -10.96
C PRO A 70 -9.16 3.38 -9.98
N ARG A 71 -9.74 4.41 -9.32
CA ARG A 71 -9.02 5.26 -8.38
C ARG A 71 -9.67 5.20 -7.01
N VAL A 72 -8.85 5.17 -5.97
CA VAL A 72 -9.32 5.25 -4.58
C VAL A 72 -9.25 6.72 -4.16
N ILE A 73 -10.24 7.50 -4.60
CA ILE A 73 -10.41 8.93 -4.29
C ILE A 73 -11.82 9.17 -3.77
N SER A 74 -12.03 10.23 -2.97
CA SER A 74 -13.29 10.43 -2.23
C SER A 74 -14.51 10.36 -3.15
N ALA A 75 -14.44 10.99 -4.31
CA ALA A 75 -15.53 11.02 -5.30
C ALA A 75 -15.93 9.62 -5.83
N GLN A 76 -15.02 8.65 -5.81
CA GLN A 76 -15.27 7.28 -6.31
C GLN A 76 -15.63 6.31 -5.19
N VAL A 77 -15.13 6.53 -3.97
CA VAL A 77 -15.33 5.60 -2.84
C VAL A 77 -16.34 6.09 -1.79
N ALA A 78 -16.95 7.27 -1.96
CA ALA A 78 -17.89 7.84 -0.99
C ALA A 78 -19.05 6.90 -0.61
N HIS A 79 -19.54 6.10 -1.56
CA HIS A 79 -20.63 5.13 -1.34
C HIS A 79 -20.29 4.06 -0.28
N ALA A 80 -19.00 3.85 0.03
CA ALA A 80 -18.56 2.91 1.05
C ALA A 80 -19.09 3.23 2.46
N TRP A 81 -19.38 4.51 2.75
CA TRP A 81 -19.89 4.97 4.04
C TRP A 81 -21.33 4.55 4.32
N ASP A 82 -22.10 4.24 3.27
CA ASP A 82 -23.52 3.89 3.37
C ASP A 82 -23.77 2.37 3.35
N LEU A 83 -22.71 1.56 3.28
CA LEU A 83 -22.81 0.11 3.16
C LEU A 83 -23.06 -0.58 4.52
N PRO A 84 -23.67 -1.78 4.52
CA PRO A 84 -23.87 -2.57 5.74
C PRO A 84 -22.57 -2.86 6.48
N THR A 85 -22.62 -2.91 7.81
CA THR A 85 -21.43 -2.92 8.68
C THR A 85 -20.50 -4.12 8.49
N ASN A 86 -21.01 -5.25 7.99
CA ASN A 86 -20.26 -6.48 7.72
C ASN A 86 -19.48 -6.44 6.38
N THR A 87 -19.73 -5.44 5.54
CA THR A 87 -19.10 -5.34 4.22
C THR A 87 -17.68 -4.78 4.28
N PHE A 88 -16.88 -5.08 3.25
CA PHE A 88 -15.53 -4.53 3.11
C PHE A 88 -15.53 -3.00 3.01
N GLY A 89 -16.43 -2.41 2.23
CA GLY A 89 -16.53 -0.96 2.08
C GLY A 89 -16.84 -0.26 3.40
N ALA A 90 -17.78 -0.80 4.20
CA ALA A 90 -18.07 -0.25 5.52
C ALA A 90 -16.89 -0.38 6.49
N ALA A 91 -16.12 -1.47 6.43
CA ALA A 91 -14.91 -1.64 7.22
C ALA A 91 -13.82 -0.62 6.83
N TYR A 92 -13.62 -0.41 5.52
CA TYR A 92 -12.72 0.61 5.00
C TYR A 92 -13.15 2.02 5.42
N ALA A 93 -14.44 2.36 5.28
CA ALA A 93 -14.98 3.66 5.70
C ALA A 93 -14.76 3.91 7.19
N ARG A 94 -14.97 2.90 8.06
CA ARG A 94 -14.65 2.99 9.50
C ARG A 94 -13.15 3.21 9.74
N PHE A 95 -12.30 2.49 9.02
CA PHE A 95 -10.84 2.63 9.13
C PHE A 95 -10.41 4.07 8.81
N MET A 96 -10.87 4.63 7.69
CA MET A 96 -10.57 6.00 7.25
C MET A 96 -11.14 7.05 8.22
N GLY A 97 -12.43 6.91 8.60
CA GLY A 97 -13.13 7.87 9.45
C GLY A 97 -12.56 7.95 10.86
N SER A 98 -12.17 6.83 11.46
CA SER A 98 -11.58 6.79 12.82
C SER A 98 -10.26 7.53 12.95
N ARG A 99 -9.62 7.87 11.83
CA ARG A 99 -8.30 8.52 11.77
C ARG A 99 -8.30 9.86 11.05
N ASN A 100 -9.47 10.33 10.61
CA ASN A 100 -9.63 11.53 9.80
C ASN A 100 -8.71 11.53 8.56
N PHE A 101 -8.58 10.37 7.91
CA PHE A 101 -7.82 10.24 6.66
C PHE A 101 -8.71 10.56 5.47
N SER A 102 -8.14 11.22 4.46
CA SER A 102 -8.76 11.33 3.16
C SER A 102 -8.08 10.40 2.16
N PRO A 103 -8.84 9.63 1.34
CA PRO A 103 -8.26 8.91 0.22
C PRO A 103 -7.58 9.86 -0.80
N ASP A 104 -7.94 11.14 -0.80
CA ASP A 104 -7.35 12.16 -1.69
C ASP A 104 -5.95 12.63 -1.24
N ASP A 105 -5.49 12.28 -0.04
CA ASP A 105 -4.21 12.74 0.52
C ASP A 105 -2.99 12.05 -0.11
N ARG A 106 -3.20 11.12 -1.06
CA ARG A 106 -2.11 10.37 -1.70
C ARG A 106 -1.31 11.27 -2.65
N PRO A 107 0.03 11.39 -2.46
CA PRO A 107 0.84 12.27 -3.29
C PRO A 107 0.85 11.80 -4.74
N PRO A 108 0.83 12.74 -5.72
CA PRO A 108 0.88 12.39 -7.13
C PRO A 108 2.18 11.69 -7.49
N VAL A 109 2.12 10.82 -8.50
CA VAL A 109 3.31 10.14 -9.04
C VAL A 109 4.07 11.07 -9.97
N ARG A 110 5.39 11.23 -9.79
CA ARG A 110 6.19 12.23 -10.52
C ARG A 110 7.31 11.63 -11.38
N PHE A 111 7.95 10.57 -10.92
CA PHE A 111 9.22 10.06 -11.45
C PHE A 111 9.07 8.74 -12.22
N MET A 112 7.84 8.30 -12.51
CA MET A 112 7.57 7.17 -13.40
C MET A 112 7.56 7.60 -14.87
N GLU A 113 8.21 6.82 -15.73
CA GLU A 113 8.46 7.20 -17.13
C GLU A 113 7.25 6.99 -18.06
N THR A 114 6.38 6.02 -17.75
CA THR A 114 5.22 5.67 -18.58
C THR A 114 3.92 5.81 -17.80
N ASP A 115 2.80 5.97 -18.50
CA ASP A 115 1.48 6.11 -17.87
C ASP A 115 1.07 4.83 -17.15
N GLU A 116 1.42 3.65 -17.68
CA GLU A 116 1.14 2.37 -17.05
C GLU A 116 1.92 2.22 -15.73
N LEU A 117 3.23 2.52 -15.73
CA LEU A 117 4.03 2.46 -14.50
C LEU A 117 3.59 3.50 -13.48
N ALA A 118 3.23 4.70 -13.94
CA ALA A 118 2.68 5.74 -13.07
C ALA A 118 1.36 5.30 -12.43
N TYR A 119 0.49 4.64 -13.20
CA TYR A 119 -0.75 4.07 -12.67
C TYR A 119 -0.48 2.95 -11.65
N VAL A 120 0.42 2.00 -11.94
CA VAL A 120 0.76 0.93 -10.99
C VAL A 120 1.33 1.49 -9.68
N ALA A 121 2.21 2.49 -9.77
CA ALA A 121 2.76 3.16 -8.59
C ALA A 121 1.68 3.94 -7.81
N MET A 122 0.73 4.58 -8.50
CA MET A 122 -0.39 5.27 -7.86
C MET A 122 -1.32 4.27 -7.18
N ARG A 123 -1.70 3.19 -7.87
CA ARG A 123 -2.55 2.12 -7.32
C ARG A 123 -1.95 1.56 -6.03
N ALA A 124 -0.64 1.27 -6.01
CA ALA A 124 0.04 0.77 -4.83
C ALA A 124 -0.08 1.72 -3.60
N ARG A 125 -0.17 3.04 -3.82
CA ARG A 125 -0.41 4.02 -2.74
C ARG A 125 -1.86 4.04 -2.29
N GLU A 126 -2.76 3.97 -3.26
CA GLU A 126 -4.19 4.11 -3.06
C GLU A 126 -4.79 2.89 -2.35
N VAL A 127 -4.36 1.68 -2.70
CA VAL A 127 -4.87 0.46 -2.06
C VAL A 127 -4.21 0.15 -0.70
N HIS A 128 -3.22 0.93 -0.28
CA HIS A 128 -2.52 0.73 1.00
C HIS A 128 -3.50 0.68 2.20
N ASP A 129 -4.48 1.58 2.25
CA ASP A 129 -5.48 1.60 3.33
C ASP A 129 -6.46 0.42 3.26
N PHE A 130 -6.70 -0.11 2.05
CA PHE A 130 -7.44 -1.36 1.91
C PHE A 130 -6.66 -2.50 2.55
N TRP A 131 -5.34 -2.52 2.44
CA TRP A 131 -4.55 -3.60 3.03
C TRP A 131 -4.49 -3.50 4.55
N HIS A 132 -4.46 -2.28 5.12
CA HIS A 132 -4.70 -2.10 6.55
C HIS A 132 -6.04 -2.72 6.98
N THR A 133 -7.11 -2.45 6.23
CA THR A 133 -8.45 -2.96 6.50
C THR A 133 -8.53 -4.48 6.35
N LEU A 134 -8.00 -5.03 5.26
CA LEU A 134 -8.06 -6.46 4.96
C LEU A 134 -7.27 -7.28 5.95
N PHE A 135 -6.09 -6.83 6.37
CA PHE A 135 -5.23 -7.55 7.30
C PHE A 135 -5.46 -7.17 8.78
N ASP A 136 -6.46 -6.35 9.12
CA ASP A 136 -6.69 -5.84 10.49
C ASP A 136 -5.45 -5.19 11.14
N LEU A 137 -4.69 -4.42 10.35
CA LEU A 137 -3.50 -3.75 10.83
C LEU A 137 -3.80 -2.30 11.24
N PRO A 138 -3.45 -1.88 12.47
CA PRO A 138 -3.53 -0.49 12.86
C PRO A 138 -2.41 0.34 12.20
N THR A 139 -2.54 1.66 12.21
CA THR A 139 -1.53 2.61 11.73
C THR A 139 -0.55 3.06 12.82
N ASN A 140 -0.31 2.20 13.81
CA ASN A 140 0.75 2.42 14.79
C ASN A 140 2.08 1.89 14.23
N LEU A 141 3.20 2.19 14.90
CA LEU A 141 4.53 1.85 14.38
C LEU A 141 4.71 0.34 14.08
N ILE A 142 4.10 -0.54 14.88
CA ILE A 142 4.13 -2.00 14.64
C ILE A 142 3.30 -2.35 13.42
N GLY A 143 2.06 -1.85 13.34
CA GLY A 143 1.14 -2.18 12.25
C GLY A 143 1.61 -1.66 10.89
N GLU A 144 2.14 -0.43 10.85
CA GLU A 144 2.82 0.12 9.67
C GLU A 144 4.01 -0.74 9.24
N SER A 145 4.87 -1.12 10.19
CA SER A 145 6.03 -1.97 9.88
C SER A 145 5.60 -3.35 9.40
N ALA A 146 4.52 -3.92 9.94
CA ALA A 146 4.02 -5.22 9.55
C ALA A 146 3.38 -5.16 8.15
N LEU A 147 2.63 -4.10 7.85
CA LEU A 147 2.08 -3.91 6.50
C LEU A 147 3.19 -3.73 5.47
N LYS A 148 4.27 -3.01 5.80
CA LYS A 148 5.45 -2.85 4.91
C LYS A 148 6.12 -4.20 4.59
N VAL A 149 6.06 -5.19 5.49
CA VAL A 149 6.51 -6.56 5.18
C VAL A 149 5.60 -7.20 4.13
N ILE A 150 4.27 -7.12 4.29
CA ILE A 150 3.31 -7.64 3.29
C ILE A 150 3.49 -6.95 1.93
N GLU A 151 3.65 -5.62 1.92
CA GLU A 151 3.91 -4.86 0.71
C GLU A 151 5.21 -5.27 0.02
N PHE A 152 6.25 -5.59 0.80
CA PHE A 152 7.50 -6.11 0.26
C PHE A 152 7.31 -7.47 -0.39
N GLU A 153 6.60 -8.41 0.24
CA GLU A 153 6.33 -9.72 -0.37
C GLU A 153 5.50 -9.60 -1.66
N GLN A 154 4.57 -8.64 -1.69
CA GLN A 154 3.69 -8.44 -2.83
C GLN A 154 4.37 -7.71 -3.98
N MET A 155 5.23 -6.72 -3.72
CA MET A 155 5.75 -5.83 -4.76
C MET A 155 7.28 -5.84 -4.90
N TYR A 156 8.02 -6.39 -3.93
CA TYR A 156 9.49 -6.38 -3.86
C TYR A 156 10.09 -4.98 -3.97
N LEU A 157 9.39 -4.00 -3.42
CA LEU A 157 9.83 -2.63 -3.48
C LEU A 157 10.91 -2.35 -2.42
N PRO A 158 12.08 -1.79 -2.80
CA PRO A 158 13.15 -1.52 -1.85
C PRO A 158 12.74 -0.60 -0.69
N MET A 159 11.84 0.35 -0.93
CA MET A 159 11.41 1.28 0.12
C MET A 159 10.60 0.61 1.24
N CYS A 160 9.88 -0.47 0.94
CA CYS A 160 9.17 -1.25 1.96
C CYS A 160 10.16 -1.88 2.93
N LEU A 161 11.23 -2.52 2.43
CA LEU A 161 12.30 -3.08 3.26
C LEU A 161 12.98 -1.98 4.11
N MET A 162 13.35 -0.86 3.50
CA MET A 162 13.95 0.28 4.23
C MET A 162 12.99 0.83 5.31
N SER A 163 11.68 0.84 5.05
CA SER A 163 10.68 1.27 6.03
C SER A 163 10.59 0.32 7.21
N VAL A 164 10.68 -1.00 7.00
CA VAL A 164 10.72 -1.99 8.09
C VAL A 164 11.98 -1.80 8.94
N VAL A 165 13.15 -1.60 8.32
CA VAL A 165 14.40 -1.34 9.05
C VAL A 165 14.33 -0.03 9.83
N GLY A 166 13.90 1.06 9.20
CA GLY A 166 13.77 2.37 9.84
C GLY A 166 12.68 2.43 10.91
N GLY A 167 11.57 1.72 10.71
CA GLY A 167 10.49 1.58 11.69
C GLY A 167 10.94 0.79 12.92
N SER A 168 11.58 -0.36 12.69
CA SER A 168 12.06 -1.23 13.78
C SER A 168 13.22 -0.66 14.60
N ALA A 169 14.01 0.23 14.01
CA ALA A 169 15.02 1.02 14.73
C ALA A 169 14.40 1.92 15.82
N ARG A 170 13.13 2.33 15.67
CA ARG A 170 12.42 3.19 16.63
C ARG A 170 11.55 2.42 17.64
N PHE A 171 11.53 1.10 17.59
CA PHE A 171 10.81 0.28 18.57
C PHE A 171 11.47 0.35 19.95
N SER A 172 10.66 0.40 21.00
CA SER A 172 11.07 -0.03 22.34
C SER A 172 11.41 -1.53 22.35
N ASP A 173 12.13 -2.02 23.36
CA ASP A 173 12.49 -3.43 23.48
C ASP A 173 11.26 -4.36 23.47
N LYS A 174 10.17 -3.94 24.12
CA LYS A 174 8.90 -4.68 24.13
C LYS A 174 8.29 -4.76 22.72
N GLN A 175 8.22 -3.64 22.01
CA GLN A 175 7.70 -3.59 20.64
C GLN A 175 8.58 -4.40 19.68
N ARG A 176 9.90 -4.33 19.83
CA ARG A 176 10.86 -5.08 19.03
C ARG A 176 10.67 -6.57 19.19
N ARG A 177 10.54 -7.05 20.44
CA ARG A 177 10.26 -8.46 20.72
C ARG A 177 8.92 -8.89 20.12
N LEU A 178 7.86 -8.14 20.38
CA LEU A 178 6.52 -8.41 19.83
C LEU A 178 6.53 -8.47 18.30
N PHE A 179 7.20 -7.52 17.65
CA PHE A 179 7.27 -7.45 16.20
C PHE A 179 8.02 -8.65 15.61
N PHE A 180 9.27 -8.89 16.02
CA PHE A 180 10.09 -9.94 15.40
C PHE A 180 9.65 -11.36 15.77
N GLN A 181 9.00 -11.55 16.92
CA GLN A 181 8.50 -12.87 17.32
C GLN A 181 7.12 -13.21 16.74
N HIS A 182 6.25 -12.21 16.56
CA HIS A 182 4.84 -12.46 16.17
C HIS A 182 4.47 -11.82 14.83
N TYR A 183 4.63 -10.50 14.70
CA TYR A 183 4.14 -9.78 13.51
C TYR A 183 5.00 -10.04 12.27
N PHE A 184 6.32 -10.06 12.37
CA PHE A 184 7.19 -10.25 11.21
C PHE A 184 7.01 -11.63 10.56
N PRO A 185 7.06 -12.77 11.32
CA PRO A 185 6.80 -14.08 10.73
C PRO A 185 5.37 -14.24 10.20
N TRP A 186 4.38 -13.63 10.86
CA TRP A 186 3.00 -13.61 10.37
C TRP A 186 2.90 -12.84 9.05
N ALA A 187 3.43 -11.62 8.98
CA ALA A 187 3.31 -10.74 7.83
C ALA A 187 3.98 -11.35 6.59
N MET A 188 5.13 -12.01 6.75
CA MET A 188 5.76 -12.77 5.66
C MET A 188 4.83 -13.87 5.15
N ARG A 189 4.28 -14.71 6.04
CA ARG A 189 3.37 -15.79 5.63
C ARG A 189 2.11 -15.26 4.97
N ALA A 190 1.49 -14.24 5.58
CA ALA A 190 0.26 -13.63 5.09
C ALA A 190 0.47 -13.00 3.70
N GLY A 191 1.58 -12.28 3.50
CA GLY A 191 1.93 -11.67 2.21
C GLY A 191 2.27 -12.67 1.12
N VAL A 192 2.86 -13.82 1.46
CA VAL A 192 3.18 -14.88 0.48
C VAL A 192 1.95 -15.74 0.13
N GLN A 193 1.07 -16.00 1.10
CA GLN A 193 -0.08 -16.91 0.93
C GLN A 193 -1.30 -16.24 0.32
N CYS A 194 -1.45 -14.92 0.45
CA CYS A 194 -2.56 -14.22 -0.18
C CYS A 194 -2.44 -14.21 -1.71
N THR A 195 -3.56 -13.98 -2.37
CA THR A 195 -3.57 -13.68 -3.81
C THR A 195 -2.72 -12.46 -4.16
N ASP A 196 -2.42 -12.25 -5.44
CA ASP A 196 -1.71 -11.05 -5.90
C ASP A 196 -2.57 -9.81 -5.67
N LEU A 197 -2.26 -9.07 -4.60
CA LEU A 197 -3.05 -7.95 -4.12
C LEU A 197 -3.10 -6.79 -5.11
N MET A 198 -2.12 -6.69 -6.02
CA MET A 198 -2.14 -5.64 -7.04
C MET A 198 -3.10 -5.96 -8.19
N CYS A 199 -3.47 -7.23 -8.37
CA CYS A 199 -4.39 -7.67 -9.43
C CYS A 199 -5.87 -7.58 -9.05
N LEU A 200 -6.20 -7.49 -7.75
CA LEU A 200 -7.58 -7.45 -7.27
C LEU A 200 -8.29 -6.16 -7.66
N TYR A 201 -9.56 -6.25 -8.08
CA TYR A 201 -10.43 -5.14 -8.41
C TYR A 201 -11.33 -4.77 -7.21
N TYR A 202 -10.69 -4.31 -6.12
CA TYR A 202 -11.32 -3.98 -4.84
C TYR A 202 -12.60 -3.14 -4.94
N GLU A 203 -12.61 -2.17 -5.85
CA GLU A 203 -13.66 -1.19 -6.02
C GLU A 203 -15.00 -1.85 -6.45
N LYS A 204 -14.96 -3.04 -7.06
CA LYS A 204 -16.15 -3.85 -7.38
C LYS A 204 -16.68 -4.64 -6.19
N HIS A 205 -15.89 -4.80 -5.12
CA HIS A 205 -16.14 -5.72 -4.00
C HIS A 205 -16.57 -5.03 -2.70
N PHE A 206 -16.78 -3.72 -2.69
CA PHE A 206 -17.11 -2.98 -1.45
C PHE A 206 -18.37 -3.48 -0.74
N HIS A 207 -19.36 -3.97 -1.50
CA HIS A 207 -20.64 -4.45 -0.99
C HIS A 207 -20.59 -5.90 -0.48
N GLU A 208 -19.50 -6.63 -0.75
CA GLU A 208 -19.35 -8.02 -0.31
C GLU A 208 -18.92 -8.09 1.17
N ASP A 209 -19.26 -9.21 1.81
CA ASP A 209 -18.89 -9.48 3.20
C ASP A 209 -17.36 -9.55 3.35
N LEU A 210 -16.81 -8.83 4.35
CA LEU A 210 -15.37 -8.73 4.54
C LEU A 210 -14.73 -10.09 4.82
N GLU A 211 -15.38 -10.94 5.62
CA GLU A 211 -14.82 -12.23 6.02
C GLU A 211 -14.87 -13.24 4.86
N GLU A 212 -15.89 -13.14 4.00
CA GLU A 212 -15.93 -13.89 2.73
C GLU A 212 -14.78 -13.52 1.81
N LEU A 213 -14.53 -12.22 1.62
CA LEU A 213 -13.41 -11.73 0.81
C LEU A 213 -12.06 -12.15 1.39
N ARG A 214 -11.88 -12.09 2.71
CA ARG A 214 -10.66 -12.56 3.39
C ARG A 214 -10.39 -14.03 3.08
N ARG A 215 -11.41 -14.89 3.20
CA ARG A 215 -11.29 -16.31 2.83
C ARG A 215 -10.97 -16.50 1.35
N LYS A 216 -11.69 -15.81 0.47
CA LYS A 216 -11.54 -15.89 -0.99
C LYS A 216 -10.13 -15.50 -1.45
N TRP A 217 -9.54 -14.49 -0.83
CA TRP A 217 -8.24 -13.94 -1.23
C TRP A 217 -7.06 -14.49 -0.42
N GLY A 218 -7.31 -15.41 0.50
CA GLY A 218 -6.26 -15.97 1.37
C GLY A 218 -5.67 -14.93 2.33
N ILE A 219 -6.46 -13.93 2.73
CA ILE A 219 -6.05 -12.91 3.68
C ILE A 219 -6.11 -13.51 5.08
N ILE A 220 -4.95 -13.53 5.75
CA ILE A 220 -4.84 -13.95 7.14
C ILE A 220 -4.73 -12.69 7.99
N PRO A 221 -5.76 -12.30 8.76
CA PRO A 221 -5.72 -11.10 9.59
C PRO A 221 -4.59 -11.14 10.62
N ALA A 222 -4.17 -9.96 11.07
CA ALA A 222 -3.11 -9.80 12.05
C ALA A 222 -3.47 -10.50 13.37
N PRO A 223 -2.49 -11.13 14.04
CA PRO A 223 -2.74 -11.68 15.35
C PRO A 223 -3.17 -10.55 16.29
N LEU A 224 -4.22 -10.82 17.09
CA LEU A 224 -4.59 -9.93 18.17
C LEU A 224 -3.38 -9.78 19.12
N PRO A 225 -3.14 -8.58 19.69
CA PRO A 225 -2.14 -8.44 20.74
C PRO A 225 -2.48 -9.45 21.84
N THR A 226 -1.61 -10.43 22.09
CA THR A 226 -1.75 -11.28 23.27
C THR A 226 -1.69 -10.37 24.49
N PRO A 227 -2.66 -10.47 25.43
CA PRO A 227 -2.68 -9.64 26.64
C PRO A 227 -1.41 -9.81 27.49
#